data_AF-A0A1W1BF83-F1
#
_entry.id   AF-A0A1W1BF83-F1
#
_cell.length_a   1.000
_cell.length_b   1.000
_cell.length_c   1.000
_cell.angle_alpha   90.00
_cell.angle_beta   90.00
_cell.angle_gamma   90.00
#
_symmetry.space_group_name_H-M   'P 1'
#
loop_
_entity.id
_entity.type
_entity.pdbx_description
1 polymer ?
#
loop_
_entity_poly.entity_id
_entity_poly.type
_entity_poly.pdbx_seq_one_letter_code
_entity_poly.pdbx_strand_id
1 'polypeptide(L)' 'MVGSGVIGQTPHIIPKESYEYTSGVILKTDIGYMNGYYQMKNDEGDFFKAEIDTFSFIPVDKLN' A
#
# COMPACT_ATOMS: atom_id res chain seq x y z
N MET A 1 9.64 -4.50 -0.35
CA MET A 1 9.12 -5.88 -0.27
C MET A 1 8.19 -6.10 -1.44
N VAL A 2 8.12 -7.31 -1.98
CA VAL A 2 7.19 -7.68 -3.06
C VAL A 2 6.48 -8.95 -2.62
N GLY A 3 5.16 -9.02 -2.85
CA GLY A 3 4.33 -10.14 -2.45
C GLY A 3 3.05 -10.20 -3.27
N SER A 4 2.40 -11.36 -3.26
CA SER A 4 1.14 -11.56 -3.96
C SER A 4 -0.02 -10.99 -3.14
N GLY A 5 -0.69 -10.00 -3.71
CA GLY A 5 -1.85 -9.35 -3.10
C GLY A 5 -1.51 -8.56 -1.83
N VAL A 6 -2.55 -8.26 -1.06
CA VAL A 6 -2.49 -7.57 0.24
C VAL A 6 -3.08 -8.48 1.30
N ILE A 7 -2.39 -8.68 2.42
CA ILE A 7 -2.84 -9.58 3.52
C ILE A 7 -3.28 -10.99 3.05
N GLY A 8 -2.70 -11.49 1.96
CA GLY A 8 -3.06 -12.79 1.36
C GLY A 8 -4.29 -12.75 0.45
N GLN A 9 -4.82 -11.58 0.12
CA GLN A 9 -6.00 -11.36 -0.72
C GLN A 9 -5.65 -10.59 -2.00
N THR A 10 -6.35 -10.90 -3.08
CA THR A 10 -6.32 -10.15 -4.35
C THR A 10 -7.74 -9.64 -4.63
N PRO A 11 -8.15 -8.52 -4.00
CA PRO A 11 -9.52 -8.02 -4.15
C PRO A 11 -9.78 -7.54 -5.57
N HIS A 12 -10.99 -7.82 -6.06
CA HIS A 12 -11.52 -7.23 -7.28
C HIS A 12 -12.40 -6.05 -6.88
N ILE A 13 -12.03 -4.84 -7.30
CA ILE A 13 -12.68 -3.59 -6.88
C ILE A 13 -13.47 -3.05 -8.07
N ILE A 14 -14.79 -3.04 -7.97
CA ILE A 14 -15.64 -2.49 -9.03
C ILE A 14 -15.70 -0.95 -8.96
N PRO A 15 -16.15 -0.27 -10.02
CA PRO A 15 -16.30 1.18 -9.99
C PRO A 15 -17.17 1.65 -8.81
N LYS A 16 -16.68 2.67 -8.10
CA LYS A 16 -17.28 3.26 -6.87
C LYS A 16 -17.18 2.40 -5.61
N GLU A 17 -16.54 1.24 -5.65
CA GLU A 17 -16.21 0.47 -4.46
C GLU A 17 -14.81 0.84 -3.94
N SER A 18 -14.59 0.59 -2.65
CA SER A 18 -13.30 0.77 -1.98
C SER A 18 -12.97 -0.49 -1.18
N TYR A 19 -11.70 -0.90 -1.21
CA TYR A 19 -11.18 -1.94 -0.34
C TYR A 19 -10.16 -1.34 0.65
N GLU A 20 -10.34 -1.61 1.94
CA GLU A 20 -9.50 -1.10 3.01
C GLU A 20 -8.91 -2.26 3.81
N TYR A 21 -7.64 -2.14 4.19
CA TYR A 21 -6.95 -3.11 5.01
C TYR A 21 -5.88 -2.45 5.88
N THR A 22 -5.52 -3.11 6.98
CA THR A 22 -4.44 -2.67 7.87
C THR A 22 -3.31 -3.69 7.87
N SER A 23 -2.08 -3.21 7.76
CA SER A 23 -0.86 -4.01 7.92
C SER A 23 0.12 -3.29 8.85
N GLY A 24 1.16 -4.00 9.28
CA GLY A 24 2.19 -3.45 10.17
C GLY A 24 3.60 -3.63 9.59
N VAL A 25 4.49 -2.70 9.96
CA VAL A 25 5.92 -2.78 9.67
C VAL A 25 6.70 -2.51 10.95
N ILE A 26 7.79 -3.24 11.16
CA ILE A 26 8.74 -2.95 12.24
C ILE A 26 9.87 -2.12 11.62
N LEU A 27 10.02 -0.88 12.09
CA LEU A 27 11.12 0.00 11.71
C LEU A 27 12.27 -0.14 12.71
N LYS A 28 13.51 -0.13 12.21
CA LYS A 28 14.71 -0.10 13.07
C LYS A 28 15.01 1.30 13.60
N THR A 29 14.36 2.32 13.04
CA THR A 29 14.55 3.74 13.33
C THR A 29 13.21 4.35 13.72
N ASP A 30 13.25 5.41 14.53
CA ASP A 30 12.05 6.13 14.96
C ASP A 30 11.33 6.79 13.78
N ILE A 31 12.06 7.20 12.75
CA ILE A 31 11.52 7.83 11.54
C ILE A 31 11.74 6.91 10.35
N GLY A 32 10.74 6.80 9.49
CA GLY A 32 10.82 6.05 8.24
C GLY A 32 9.88 6.59 7.17
N TYR A 33 10.06 6.11 5.96
CA TYR A 33 9.21 6.42 4.81
C TYR A 33 8.82 5.14 4.10
N MET A 34 7.62 5.11 3.51
CA MET A 34 7.16 4.05 2.62
C MET A 34 6.67 4.63 1.30
N ASN A 35 6.93 3.90 0.23
CA ASN A 35 6.46 4.16 -1.12
C ASN A 35 6.35 2.83 -1.87
N GLY A 36 5.73 2.84 -3.04
CA GLY A 36 5.64 1.65 -3.88
C GLY A 36 4.50 1.75 -4.87
N TYR A 37 4.05 0.60 -5.36
CA TYR A 37 2.88 0.50 -6.23
C TYR A 37 2.21 -0.85 -6.05
N TYR A 38 0.92 -0.94 -6.39
CA TYR A 38 0.24 -2.19 -6.65
C TYR A 38 0.30 -2.50 -8.14
N GLN A 39 0.61 -3.76 -8.48
CA GLN A 39 0.36 -4.27 -9.82
C GLN A 39 -1.11 -4.70 -9.89
N MET A 40 -1.90 -3.93 -10.61
CA MET A 40 -3.32 -4.17 -10.83
C MET A 40 -3.54 -4.83 -12.19
N LYS A 41 -4.64 -5.57 -12.32
CA LYS A 41 -5.13 -6.14 -13.58
C LYS A 41 -6.54 -5.61 -13.81
N ASN A 42 -6.82 -5.04 -14.98
CA ASN A 42 -8.16 -4.62 -15.36
C ASN A 42 -9.00 -5.83 -15.85
N ASP A 43 -10.28 -5.59 -16.12
CA ASP A 43 -11.22 -6.64 -16.54
C ASP A 43 -10.92 -7.20 -17.94
N GLU A 44 -10.25 -6.41 -18.77
CA GLU A 44 -9.78 -6.79 -20.11
C GLU A 44 -8.51 -7.67 -20.04
N GLY A 45 -7.85 -7.68 -18.89
CA GLY A 45 -6.70 -8.49 -18.58
C GLY A 45 -5.35 -7.78 -18.64
N ASP A 46 -5.35 -6.49 -18.96
CA ASP A 46 -4.15 -5.65 -18.99
C ASP A 46 -3.68 -5.28 -17.59
N PHE A 47 -2.36 -5.18 -17.45
CA PHE A 47 -1.72 -4.83 -16.22
C PHE A 47 -1.36 -3.34 -16.16
N PHE A 48 -1.65 -2.70 -15.03
CA PHE A 48 -1.24 -1.32 -14.76
C PHE A 48 -0.74 -1.16 -13.33
N LYS A 49 -0.01 -0.07 -13.08
CA LYS A 49 0.49 0.26 -11.74
C LYS A 49 -0.42 1.30 -11.09
N ALA A 50 -0.86 1.01 -9.88
CA ALA A 50 -1.44 2.01 -8.99
C ALA A 50 -0.34 2.47 -8.03
N GLU A 51 0.18 3.68 -8.24
CA GLU A 51 1.28 4.23 -7.44
C GLU A 51 0.82 4.56 -6.01
N ILE A 52 1.73 4.34 -5.06
CA ILE A 52 1.59 4.73 -3.67
C ILE A 52 2.63 5.82 -3.42
N ASP A 53 2.13 7.05 -3.26
CA ASP A 53 2.98 8.19 -2.94
C ASP A 53 3.76 7.98 -1.65
N THR A 54 4.89 8.67 -1.53
CA THR A 54 5.73 8.54 -0.36
C THR A 54 5.03 9.14 0.87
N PHE A 55 4.91 8.35 1.93
CA PHE A 55 4.40 8.80 3.22
C PHE A 55 5.36 8.42 4.35
N SER A 56 5.29 9.19 5.45
CA SER A 56 6.24 9.09 6.56
C SER A 56 5.62 8.48 7.81
N PHE A 57 6.42 7.70 8.53
CA PHE A 57 6.16 7.26 9.89
C PHE A 57 6.97 8.13 10.82
N ILE A 58 6.29 9.04 11.53
CA ILE A 58 6.92 9.96 12.47
C ILE A 58 6.16 9.86 13.80
N PRO A 59 6.84 9.52 14.90
CA PRO A 59 6.26 9.56 16.24
C PRO A 59 5.78 10.97 16.56
N VAL A 60 4.61 11.06 17.19
CA VAL A 60 3.94 12.35 17.48
C VAL A 60 4.79 13.28 18.35
N ASP A 61 5.63 12.74 19.22
CA ASP A 61 6.57 13.47 20.07
C ASP A 61 7.73 14.11 19.29
N LYS A 62 7.98 13.65 18.06
CA LYS A 62 9.00 14.20 17.15
C LYS A 62 8.42 15.11 16.07
N LEU A 63 7.13 15.40 16.13
CA LEU A 63 6.45 16.29 15.18
C LEU A 63 6.56 17.79 15.55
N ASN A 64 7.33 18.13 16.58
CA ASN A 64 7.47 19.49 17.13
C ASN A 64 8.89 20.02 16.97
#